data_AF-A0A7C3NLJ9-F1
#
_entry.id   AF-A0A7C3NLJ9-F1
#
_cell.length_a   1.000
_cell.length_b   1.000
_cell.length_c   1.000
_cell.angle_alpha   90.00
_cell.angle_beta   90.00
_cell.angle_gamma   90.00
#
_symmetry.space_group_name_H-M   'P 1'
#
loop_
_entity.id
_entity.type
_entity.pdbx_description
1 polymer ?
#
loop_
_entity_poly.entity_id
_entity_poly.type
_entity_poly.pdbx_seq_one_letter_code
_entity_poly.pdbx_strand_id
1 'polypeptide(L)'
;MVFRVQPKRRPYGRGAAVKALRFFFLCLGLMSAGCAHEITLAWQDTSRDEKGFKIYRLAGREKQMIAIVDANVTSFVDRGAPAGACYVVTAFNDAGESEPTNLACGR
;
A
#
# COMPACT_ATOMS: atom_id res chain seq x y z
N MET A 1 5.62 -17.22 -1.40
CA MET A 1 4.91 -16.05 -1.97
C MET A 1 5.92 -14.97 -2.35
N VAL A 2 6.07 -14.62 -3.63
CA VAL A 2 6.89 -13.47 -4.07
C VAL A 2 6.01 -12.22 -4.07
N PHE A 3 6.37 -11.21 -3.29
CA PHE A 3 5.63 -9.96 -3.20
C PHE A 3 6.36 -8.80 -3.88
N ARG A 4 5.66 -8.08 -4.77
CA ARG A 4 6.21 -6.92 -5.48
C ARG A 4 5.27 -5.73 -5.36
N VAL A 5 5.88 -4.56 -5.18
CA VAL A 5 5.22 -3.27 -5.16
C VAL A 5 5.58 -2.53 -6.45
N GLN A 6 4.56 -2.04 -7.16
CA GLN A 6 4.73 -1.21 -8.34
C GLN A 6 4.15 0.19 -8.06
N PRO A 7 4.98 1.23 -7.89
CA PRO A 7 4.48 2.60 -7.86
C PRO A 7 3.99 2.98 -9.25
N LYS A 8 2.83 3.64 -9.33
CA LYS A 8 2.30 4.14 -10.60
C LYS A 8 3.18 5.30 -11.09
N ARG A 9 4.04 5.05 -12.09
CA ARG A 9 4.83 6.10 -12.72
C ARG A 9 3.90 7.08 -13.43
N ARG A 10 3.84 8.34 -12.97
CA ARG A 10 3.27 9.42 -13.78
C ARG A 10 4.23 9.67 -14.96
N PRO A 11 3.77 9.77 -16.22
CA PRO A 11 4.64 10.21 -17.31
C PRO A 11 5.04 11.66 -17.05
N TYR A 12 6.32 11.92 -16.81
CA TYR A 12 6.85 13.26 -16.64
C TYR A 12 7.09 13.87 -18.03
N GLY A 13 6.13 14.66 -18.51
CA GLY A 13 6.36 15.57 -19.64
C GLY A 13 7.24 16.74 -19.18
N ARG A 14 8.40 16.92 -19.82
CA ARG A 14 9.21 18.14 -19.68
C ARG A 14 8.42 19.34 -20.23
N GLY A 15 8.07 20.32 -19.40
CA GLY A 15 7.50 21.57 -19.88
C GLY A 15 7.09 22.58 -18.79
N ALA A 16 7.88 23.65 -18.70
CA ALA A 16 7.55 25.00 -18.22
C ALA A 16 7.12 25.23 -16.74
N ALA A 17 7.84 26.17 -16.12
CA ALA A 17 7.47 26.80 -14.86
C ALA A 17 6.23 27.70 -15.03
N VAL A 18 5.32 27.66 -14.06
CA VAL A 18 4.37 28.74 -13.77
C VAL A 18 4.24 28.87 -12.25
N LYS A 19 4.71 30.00 -11.71
CA LYS A 19 4.42 30.46 -10.35
C LYS A 19 2.94 30.83 -10.30
N ALA A 20 2.17 30.22 -9.39
CA ALA A 20 0.91 30.79 -8.92
C ALA A 20 0.58 30.27 -7.51
N LEU A 21 0.94 31.09 -6.52
CA LEU A 21 0.17 31.45 -5.33
C LEU A 21 -1.06 30.56 -5.02
N ARG A 22 -1.00 29.77 -3.95
CA ARG A 22 -1.75 29.97 -2.68
C ARG A 22 -1.51 28.78 -1.74
N PHE A 23 -0.76 29.05 -0.67
CA PHE A 23 -0.74 28.23 0.54
C PHE A 23 -2.09 28.35 1.24
N PHE A 24 -2.91 27.30 1.19
CA PHE A 24 -3.92 27.03 2.22
C PHE A 24 -4.31 25.54 2.17
N PHE A 25 -3.45 24.68 2.70
CA PHE A 25 -3.90 23.40 3.24
C PHE A 25 -3.63 23.41 4.74
N LEU A 26 -4.74 23.40 5.46
CA LEU A 26 -4.89 23.54 6.90
C LEU A 26 -4.29 22.31 7.59
N CYS A 27 -2.99 22.31 7.90
CA CYS A 27 -2.37 21.26 8.71
C CYS A 27 -2.29 21.69 10.17
N LEU A 28 -3.39 22.20 10.73
CA LEU A 28 -3.49 22.46 12.17
C LEU A 28 -3.95 21.18 12.88
N GLY A 29 -2.97 20.35 13.26
CA GLY A 29 -3.18 19.21 14.16
C GLY A 29 -2.76 17.88 13.55
N LEU A 30 -1.50 17.50 13.79
CA LEU A 30 -0.98 16.12 13.76
C LEU A 30 -1.36 15.28 12.55
N MET A 31 -0.61 15.41 11.45
CA MET A 31 0.00 14.33 10.69
C MET A 31 0.74 15.01 9.54
N SER A 32 2.00 14.65 9.29
CA SER A 32 2.62 14.99 8.01
C SER A 32 1.83 14.25 6.93
N ALA A 33 0.79 14.89 6.38
CA ALA A 33 0.12 14.45 5.18
C ALA A 33 1.11 14.66 4.03
N GLY A 34 2.15 13.83 4.01
CA GLY A 34 2.97 13.64 2.82
C GLY A 34 2.03 13.35 1.66
N CYS A 35 2.42 13.78 0.46
CA CYS A 35 1.63 13.53 -0.76
C CYS A 35 1.21 12.05 -0.76
N ALA A 36 -0.11 11.81 -0.80
CA ALA A 36 -0.64 10.45 -0.90
C ALA A 36 -0.36 9.93 -2.32
N HIS A 37 0.08 8.68 -2.43
CA HIS A 37 0.39 8.06 -3.71
C HIS A 37 -0.42 6.78 -3.91
N GLU A 38 -0.59 6.41 -5.18
CA GLU A 38 -1.19 5.13 -5.56
C GLU A 38 -0.09 4.06 -5.65
N ILE A 39 -0.24 3.01 -4.85
CA ILE A 39 0.66 1.86 -4.81
C ILE A 39 -0.11 0.61 -5.22
N THR A 40 0.39 -0.09 -6.24
CA THR A 40 -0.16 -1.40 -6.64
C THR A 40 0.67 -2.51 -6.01
N LEU A 41 0.00 -3.36 -5.26
CA LEU A 41 0.54 -4.57 -4.64
C LEU A 41 0.19 -5.77 -5.53
N ALA A 42 1.15 -6.65 -5.75
CA ALA A 42 0.93 -7.95 -6.38
C ALA A 42 1.68 -9.03 -5.60
N TRP A 43 1.00 -10.14 -5.32
CA TRP A 43 1.58 -11.30 -4.64
C TRP A 43 1.30 -12.59 -5.42
N GLN A 44 2.15 -13.58 -5.22
CA GLN A 44 1.86 -14.94 -5.63
C GLN A 44 1.07 -15.65 -4.53
N ASP A 45 -0.10 -16.18 -4.88
CA ASP A 45 -0.84 -17.08 -4.03
C ASP A 45 -0.16 -18.45 -3.97
N THR A 46 0.16 -18.90 -2.77
CA THR A 46 0.67 -20.26 -2.51
C THR A 46 -0.13 -20.97 -1.43
N SER A 47 -1.27 -20.39 -1.04
CA SER A 47 -2.20 -20.97 -0.09
C SER A 47 -3.12 -21.94 -0.83
N ARG A 48 -3.66 -22.93 -0.10
CA ARG A 48 -4.55 -23.95 -0.68
C ARG A 48 -5.95 -23.95 -0.06
N ASP A 49 -6.08 -23.34 1.11
CA ASP A 49 -7.27 -23.39 1.97
C ASP A 49 -7.48 -22.04 2.65
N GLU A 50 -7.38 -20.94 1.90
CA GLU A 50 -7.65 -19.58 2.38
C GLU A 50 -9.08 -19.13 2.08
N LYS A 51 -9.65 -18.33 2.99
CA LYS A 51 -10.86 -17.55 2.74
C LYS A 51 -10.55 -16.21 2.08
N GLY A 52 -9.31 -15.76 2.18
CA GLY A 52 -8.85 -14.52 1.59
C GLY A 52 -7.51 -14.07 2.12
N PHE A 53 -7.20 -12.80 1.85
CA PHE A 53 -5.94 -12.18 2.23
C PHE A 53 -6.16 -10.89 3.00
N LYS A 54 -5.37 -10.71 4.06
CA LYS A 54 -5.28 -9.46 4.82
C LYS A 54 -4.07 -8.68 4.34
N ILE A 55 -4.30 -7.43 3.95
CA ILE A 55 -3.25 -6.50 3.54
C ILE A 55 -2.92 -5.58 4.71
N TYR A 56 -1.67 -5.62 5.14
CA TYR A 56 -1.16 -4.76 6.19
C TYR A 56 -0.21 -3.72 5.60
N ARG A 57 -0.41 -2.46 6.00
CA ARG A 57 0.50 -1.36 5.73
C ARG A 57 1.30 -1.04 6.98
N LEU A 58 2.60 -0.89 6.80
CA LEU A 58 3.55 -0.47 7.82
C LEU A 58 3.99 0.97 7.54
N ALA A 59 3.80 1.83 8.54
CA ALA A 59 4.26 3.21 8.53
C ALA A 59 5.09 3.45 9.81
N GLY A 60 6.42 3.45 9.67
CA GLY A 60 7.31 3.47 10.82
C GLY A 60 7.17 2.20 11.67
N ARG A 61 6.68 2.34 12.91
CA ARG A 61 6.45 1.22 13.84
C ARG A 61 5.01 0.70 13.84
N GLU A 62 4.10 1.39 13.17
CA GLU A 62 2.68 1.04 13.15
C GLU A 62 2.41 0.03 12.04
N LYS A 63 1.71 -1.06 12.39
CA LYS A 63 1.16 -2.04 11.43
C LYS A 63 -0.36 -1.91 11.46
N GLN A 64 -0.94 -1.51 10.34
CA GLN A 64 -2.39 -1.32 10.20
C GLN A 64 -2.92 -2.26 9.12
N MET A 65 -4.00 -2.99 9.41
CA MET A 65 -4.77 -3.69 8.38
C MET A 65 -5.56 -2.66 7.58
N ILE A 66 -5.32 -2.59 6.27
CA ILE A 66 -5.97 -1.59 5.41
C ILE A 66 -7.05 -2.20 4.51
N ALA A 67 -7.01 -3.51 4.30
CA ALA A 67 -7.98 -4.22 3.47
C ALA A 67 -7.99 -5.72 3.78
N ILE A 68 -9.14 -6.32 3.47
CA ILE A 68 -9.32 -7.76 3.31
C ILE A 68 -9.83 -7.95 1.88
N VAL A 69 -9.26 -8.92 1.16
CA VAL A 69 -9.72 -9.32 -0.17
C VAL A 69 -10.09 -10.80 -0.15
N ASP A 70 -10.97 -11.20 -1.07
CA ASP A 70 -11.45 -12.58 -1.19
C ASP A 70 -10.32 -13.55 -1.57
N ALA A 71 -10.59 -14.85 -1.43
CA ALA A 71 -9.69 -15.92 -1.86
C ALA A 71 -9.31 -15.78 -3.35
N ASN A 72 -8.13 -16.29 -3.72
CA ASN A 72 -7.55 -16.21 -5.06
C ASN A 72 -7.25 -14.78 -5.60
N VAL A 73 -7.57 -13.71 -4.86
CA VAL A 73 -7.16 -12.36 -5.24
C VAL A 73 -5.65 -12.22 -5.03
N THR A 74 -4.94 -11.76 -6.06
CA THR A 74 -3.47 -11.65 -6.08
C THR A 74 -2.96 -10.22 -6.27
N SER A 75 -3.85 -9.22 -6.20
CA SER A 75 -3.48 -7.82 -6.33
C SER A 75 -4.39 -6.87 -5.54
N PHE A 76 -3.84 -5.72 -5.13
CA PHE A 76 -4.57 -4.67 -4.42
C PHE A 76 -3.97 -3.29 -4.74
N VAL A 77 -4.81 -2.25 -4.78
CA VAL A 77 -4.36 -0.87 -5.02
C VAL A 77 -4.65 -0.01 -3.80
N ASP A 78 -3.59 0.44 -3.12
CA ASP A 78 -3.67 1.44 -2.07
C ASP A 78 -3.58 2.85 -2.69
N ARG A 79 -4.71 3.56 -2.76
CA ARG A 79 -4.79 4.91 -3.38
C ARG A 79 -4.40 6.05 -2.43
N GLY A 80 -4.20 5.75 -1.16
CA GLY A 80 -3.95 6.72 -0.09
C GLY A 80 -2.66 6.42 0.66
N ALA A 81 -1.66 5.86 -0.02
CA ALA A 81 -0.44 5.44 0.63
C ALA A 81 0.42 6.64 1.04
N PRO A 82 0.87 6.73 2.30
CA PRO A 82 1.88 7.70 2.68
C PRO A 82 3.22 7.38 1.98
N ALA A 83 4.08 8.38 1.84
CA ALA A 83 5.42 8.17 1.30
C ALA A 83 6.20 7.16 2.15
N GLY A 84 6.89 6.22 1.48
CA GLY A 84 7.68 5.18 2.15
C GLY A 84 6.85 4.08 2.82
N ALA A 85 5.56 3.96 2.50
CA ALA A 85 4.73 2.86 3.01
C ALA A 85 5.32 1.49 2.63
N CYS A 86 5.39 0.60 3.61
CA CYS A 86 5.72 -0.80 3.41
C CYS A 86 4.50 -1.69 3.61
N TYR A 87 4.51 -2.89 3.04
CA TYR A 87 3.37 -3.77 3.03
C TYR A 87 3.80 -5.22 3.29
N VAL A 88 2.89 -5.96 3.92
CA VAL A 88 2.91 -7.42 3.98
C VAL A 88 1.49 -7.93 3.75
N VAL A 89 1.37 -9.14 3.22
CA VAL A 89 0.10 -9.83 3.03
C VAL A 89 0.12 -11.11 3.86
N THR A 90 -1.00 -11.46 4.50
CA THR A 90 -1.21 -12.79 5.11
C THR A 90 -2.43 -13.44 4.47
N ALA A 91 -2.41 -14.76 4.33
CA ALA A 91 -3.61 -15.53 4.04
C ALA A 91 -4.35 -15.79 5.36
N PHE A 92 -5.68 -15.96 5.31
CA PHE A 92 -6.44 -16.34 6.49
C PHE A 92 -7.57 -17.32 6.16
N ASN A 93 -7.94 -18.15 7.14
CA ASN A 93 -9.11 -19.01 7.13
C ASN A 93 -9.71 -19.11 8.54
N ASP A 94 -10.60 -20.09 8.79
CA ASP A 94 -11.22 -20.27 10.11
C ASP A 94 -10.23 -20.72 11.19
N ALA A 95 -9.09 -21.31 10.81
CA ALA A 95 -8.07 -21.76 11.74
C ALA A 95 -7.12 -20.63 12.16
N GLY A 96 -7.02 -19.55 11.38
CA GLY A 96 -6.19 -18.39 11.72
C GLY A 96 -5.56 -17.69 10.51
N GLU A 97 -4.49 -16.93 10.77
CA GLU A 97 -3.69 -16.25 9.76
C GLU A 97 -2.37 -16.98 9.50
N SER A 98 -1.88 -16.93 8.27
CA SER A 98 -0.55 -17.42 7.91
C SER A 98 0.56 -16.49 8.39
N GLU A 99 1.79 -16.97 8.30
CA GLU A 99 2.97 -16.10 8.29
C GLU A 99 2.88 -15.05 7.18
N PRO A 100 3.39 -13.82 7.41
CA PRO A 100 3.36 -12.75 6.42
C PRO A 100 4.31 -13.01 5.25
N THR A 101 3.97 -12.43 4.09
CA THR A 101 4.91 -12.32 2.96
C THR A 101 6.17 -11.53 3.35
N ASN A 102 7.17 -11.53 2.47
CA ASN A 102 8.28 -10.59 2.61
C ASN A 102 7.76 -9.14 2.67
N LEU A 103 8.44 -8.30 3.46
CA LEU A 103 8.18 -6.87 3.50
C LEU A 103 8.52 -6.26 2.14
N ALA A 104 7.60 -5.49 1.56
CA ALA A 104 7.90 -4.70 0.37
C ALA A 104 7.46 -3.25 0.54
N CYS A 105 8.34 -2.32 0.17
CA CYS A 105 8.15 -0.90 0.37
C CYS A 105 7.95 -0.18 -0.96
N GLY A 106 6.94 0.70 -1.01
CA GLY A 106 6.81 1.68 -2.08
C GLY A 106 7.94 2.70 -1.98
N ARG A 107 8.70 2.83 -3.06
CA ARG A 107 9.67 3.92 -3.26
C ARG A 107 9.06 5.01 -4.11
#